data_AF-A0A914XAY0-F1
#
_entry.id   AF-A0A914XAY0-F1
#
_cell.length_a   1.000
_cell.length_b   1.000
_cell.length_c   1.000
_cell.angle_alpha   90.00
_cell.angle_beta   90.00
_cell.angle_gamma   90.00
#
_symmetry.space_group_name_H-M   'P 1'
#
loop_
_entity.id
_entity.type
_entity.pdbx_description
1 polymer ?
#
loop_
_entity_poly.entity_id
_entity_poly.type
_entity_poly.pdbx_seq_one_letter_code
_entity_poly.pdbx_strand_id
1 'polypeptide(L)'
;MSNDYIGENNMMIKPVIQTPWADKTSVTLSKQNQPCGFFETQFYRCMEAYGVSLGRRYCDLEHRDFGECLRHDKEIKRNKAIRQERMKQFVKGELDRPFIADHPKADGHFPDYFSHNYVP
;
A
#
# COMPACT_ATOMS: atom_id res chain seq x y z
N MET A 1 8.89 -3.61 -13.37
CA MET A 1 8.28 -4.23 -12.18
C MET A 1 9.22 -3.96 -11.03
N SER A 2 8.77 -3.24 -9.99
CA SER A 2 9.57 -2.99 -8.79
C SER A 2 9.64 -4.31 -8.01
N ASN A 3 10.83 -4.88 -7.84
CA ASN A 3 11.02 -6.07 -7.02
C ASN A 3 11.04 -5.64 -5.54
N ASP A 4 9.87 -5.67 -4.91
CA ASP A 4 9.63 -5.19 -3.54
C ASP A 4 9.81 -6.32 -2.49
N TYR A 5 10.81 -7.19 -2.66
CA TYR A 5 11.12 -8.23 -1.66
C TYR A 5 11.71 -7.62 -0.39
N ILE A 6 11.32 -8.13 0.78
CA ILE A 6 11.87 -7.70 2.07
C ILE A 6 13.33 -8.15 2.17
N GLY A 7 14.26 -7.23 1.91
CA GLY A 7 15.70 -7.49 1.95
C GLY A 7 16.21 -7.86 3.35
N GLU A 8 17.30 -8.63 3.42
CA GLU A 8 17.80 -9.21 4.67
C GLU A 8 18.22 -8.19 5.74
N ASN A 9 18.42 -6.94 5.35
CA ASN A 9 18.89 -5.86 6.22
C ASN A 9 17.75 -4.99 6.78
N ASN A 10 16.49 -5.23 6.38
CA ASN A 10 15.43 -4.21 6.43
C ASN A 10 14.30 -4.46 7.42
N MET A 11 14.54 -5.15 8.53
CA MET A 11 13.45 -5.36 9.49
C MET A 11 13.90 -5.30 10.94
N MET A 12 14.00 -4.06 11.41
CA MET A 12 14.22 -3.72 12.80
C MET A 12 12.86 -3.35 13.42
N ILE A 13 12.11 -4.38 13.82
CA ILE A 13 10.75 -4.24 14.39
C ILE A 13 10.82 -3.69 15.82
N LYS A 14 11.99 -3.74 16.45
CA LYS A 14 12.24 -3.19 17.78
C LYS A 14 13.42 -2.22 17.72
N PRO A 15 13.36 -1.10 18.45
CA PRO A 15 14.52 -0.25 18.60
C PRO A 15 15.66 -1.07 19.21
N VAL A 16 16.85 -1.01 18.59
CA VAL A 16 18.07 -1.71 19.05
C VAL A 16 18.48 -1.20 20.43
N ILE A 17 18.09 0.04 20.75
CA ILE A 17 18.31 0.68 22.03
C ILE A 17 16.95 1.04 22.62
N GLN A 18 16.50 0.28 23.62
CA GLN A 18 15.28 0.56 24.39
C GLN A 18 15.58 1.72 25.35
N THR A 19 15.23 2.93 24.95
CA THR A 19 15.32 4.12 25.80
C THR A 19 13.98 4.86 25.79
N PRO A 20 13.64 5.60 26.86
CA PRO A 20 12.40 6.38 26.92
C PRO A 20 12.23 7.40 25.77
N TRP A 21 13.33 7.83 25.15
CA TRP A 21 13.29 8.69 23.96
C TRP A 21 13.09 7.91 22.66
N ALA A 22 13.71 6.73 22.53
CA ALA A 22 13.49 5.85 21.38
C ALA A 22 12.02 5.42 21.28
N ASP A 23 11.36 5.13 22.42
CA ASP A 23 9.94 4.79 22.46
C ASP A 23 9.06 5.94 21.92
N LYS A 24 9.40 7.20 22.26
CA LYS A 24 8.67 8.38 21.74
C LYS A 24 8.85 8.57 20.23
N THR A 25 10.02 8.24 19.68
CA THR A 25 10.26 8.36 18.23
C THR A 25 9.57 7.26 17.40
N SER A 26 9.27 6.11 18.01
CA SER A 26 8.56 5.02 17.32
C SER A 26 7.15 5.43 16.89
N VAL A 27 6.45 6.22 17.72
CA VAL A 27 5.09 6.70 17.46
C VAL A 27 5.05 7.73 16.33
N THR A 28 6.11 8.51 16.13
CA THR A 28 6.17 9.53 15.06
C THR A 28 6.39 8.96 13.66
N LEU A 29 7.00 7.78 13.54
CA LEU A 29 7.19 7.10 12.26
C LEU A 29 5.96 6.28 11.84
N SER A 30 5.08 5.99 12.80
CA SER A 30 3.83 5.28 12.61
C SER A 30 2.88 6.05 11.70
N LYS A 31 2.19 5.33 10.80
CA LYS A 31 1.12 5.80 9.93
C LYS A 31 -0.27 5.50 10.51
N GLN A 32 -0.39 5.14 11.79
CA GLN A 32 -1.67 4.78 12.43
C GLN A 32 -2.82 5.79 12.26
N ASN A 33 -2.54 7.10 12.15
CA ASN A 33 -3.57 8.15 11.90
C ASN A 33 -3.59 8.67 10.45
N GLN A 34 -2.91 7.97 9.53
CA GLN A 34 -2.82 8.30 8.11
C GLN A 34 -3.64 7.28 7.31
N PRO A 35 -4.01 7.56 6.05
CA PRO A 35 -4.78 6.62 5.21
C PRO A 35 -4.16 5.21 5.16
N CYS A 36 -2.83 5.11 5.13
CA CYS A 36 -2.12 3.82 5.10
C CYS A 36 -2.01 3.09 6.45
N GLY A 37 -2.58 3.62 7.54
CA GLY A 37 -2.47 3.04 8.89
C GLY A 37 -3.08 1.64 8.99
N PHE A 38 -4.13 1.35 8.21
CA PHE A 38 -4.71 0.01 8.14
C PHE A 38 -3.71 -1.01 7.60
N PHE A 39 -3.08 -0.72 6.45
CA PHE A 39 -2.10 -1.62 5.84
C PHE A 39 -0.85 -1.78 6.69
N GLU A 40 -0.40 -0.71 7.34
CA GLU A 40 0.68 -0.77 8.32
C GLU A 40 0.34 -1.74 9.47
N THR A 41 -0.88 -1.64 10.00
CA THR A 41 -1.34 -2.52 11.10
C THR A 41 -1.37 -3.99 10.67
N GLN A 42 -1.85 -4.30 9.45
CA GLN A 42 -1.87 -5.68 8.95
C GLN A 42 -0.46 -6.24 8.76
N PHE A 43 0.45 -5.43 8.20
CA PHE A 43 1.84 -5.82 8.05
C PHE A 43 2.49 -6.15 9.40
N TYR A 44 2.34 -5.28 10.40
CA TYR A 44 2.92 -5.55 11.72
C TYR A 44 2.24 -6.72 12.46
N ARG A 45 0.95 -6.95 12.28
CA ARG A 45 0.27 -8.15 12.81
C ARG A 45 0.81 -9.45 12.22
N CYS A 46 1.02 -9.49 10.91
CA CYS A 46 1.67 -10.65 10.27
C CYS A 46 3.08 -10.83 10.81
N MET A 47 3.84 -9.74 10.92
CA MET A 47 5.21 -9.77 11.41
C MET A 47 5.32 -10.18 12.89
N GLU A 48 4.34 -9.83 13.71
CA GLU A 48 4.25 -10.27 15.10
C GLU A 48 3.97 -11.78 15.19
N ALA A 49 3.09 -12.31 14.35
CA ALA A 49 2.72 -13.72 14.33
C ALA A 49 3.88 -14.64 13.89
N TYR A 50 4.64 -14.25 12.86
CA TYR A 50 5.71 -15.08 12.28
C TYR A 50 7.12 -14.71 12.74
N GLY A 51 7.32 -13.51 13.29
CA GLY A 51 8.63 -12.99 13.63
C GLY A 51 9.50 -12.64 12.42
N VAL A 52 10.71 -12.11 12.69
CA VAL A 52 11.57 -11.51 11.65
C VAL A 52 12.05 -12.52 10.60
N SER A 53 12.33 -13.76 11.00
CA SER A 53 12.90 -14.79 10.12
C SER A 53 11.89 -15.31 9.11
N LEU A 54 10.71 -15.73 9.59
CA LEU A 54 9.65 -16.30 8.75
C LEU A 54 8.79 -15.22 8.09
N GLY A 55 8.61 -14.07 8.72
CA GLY A 55 7.78 -12.98 8.21
C GLY A 55 8.27 -12.41 6.87
N ARG A 56 9.57 -12.50 6.55
CA ARG A 56 10.10 -12.10 5.23
C ARG A 56 9.48 -12.87 4.07
N ARG A 57 9.11 -14.13 4.32
CA ARG A 57 8.54 -15.02 3.30
C ARG A 57 7.03 -14.99 3.31
N TYR A 58 6.42 -14.94 4.50
CA TYR A 58 4.97 -15.05 4.64
C TYR A 58 4.25 -13.70 4.59
N CYS A 59 4.87 -12.61 5.05
CA CYS A 59 4.27 -11.27 5.11
C CYS A 59 4.57 -10.39 3.90
N ASP A 60 4.95 -11.00 2.77
CA ASP A 60 5.31 -10.29 1.54
C ASP A 60 4.08 -9.63 0.89
N LEU A 61 2.90 -10.25 1.01
CA LEU A 61 1.66 -9.67 0.47
C LEU A 61 1.31 -8.36 1.20
N GLU A 62 1.28 -8.39 2.52
CA GLU A 62 0.98 -7.26 3.39
C GLU A 62 2.02 -6.15 3.22
N HIS A 63 3.30 -6.51 3.07
CA HIS A 63 4.37 -5.57 2.78
C HIS A 63 4.17 -4.87 1.43
N ARG A 64 3.81 -5.62 0.38
CA ARG A 64 3.54 -5.04 -0.94
C ARG A 64 2.32 -4.14 -0.94
N ASP A 65 1.28 -4.47 -0.17
CA ASP A 65 0.08 -3.64 -0.07
C ASP A 65 0.37 -2.36 0.72
N PHE A 66 1.11 -2.44 1.83
CA PHE A 66 1.59 -1.25 2.53
C PHE A 66 2.49 -0.38 1.65
N GLY A 67 3.42 -0.99 0.92
CA GLY A 67 4.31 -0.31 -0.01
C GLY A 67 3.60 0.30 -1.23
N GLU A 68 2.48 -0.29 -1.64
CA GLU A 68 1.59 0.25 -2.67
C GLU A 68 0.86 1.48 -2.16
N CYS A 69 0.30 1.43 -0.94
CA CYS A 69 -0.34 2.58 -0.31
C CYS A 69 0.62 3.77 -0.16
N LEU A 70 1.91 3.54 0.12
CA LEU A 70 2.88 4.62 0.27
C LEU A 70 3.30 5.27 -1.05
N ARG A 71 3.28 4.54 -2.17
CA ARG A 71 3.84 5.01 -3.47
C ARG A 71 2.79 5.22 -4.55
N HIS A 72 1.62 4.59 -4.45
CA HIS A 72 0.59 4.54 -5.48
C HIS A 72 1.08 4.03 -6.84
N ASP A 73 2.16 3.23 -6.84
CA ASP A 73 2.85 2.80 -8.05
C ASP A 73 1.95 1.97 -8.98
N LYS A 74 1.13 1.09 -8.41
CA LYS A 74 0.25 0.20 -9.20
C LYS A 74 -0.95 0.99 -9.71
N GLU A 75 -1.54 1.82 -8.88
CA GLU A 75 -2.64 2.72 -9.25
C GLU A 75 -2.27 3.63 -10.44
N ILE A 76 -1.10 4.30 -10.38
CA ILE A 76 -0.62 5.17 -11.46
C ILE A 76 -0.44 4.38 -12.77
N LYS A 77 0.16 3.18 -12.70
CA LYS A 77 0.36 2.32 -13.87
C LYS A 77 -0.97 1.87 -14.45
N ARG A 78 -1.93 1.49 -13.61
CA ARG A 78 -3.29 1.11 -14.02
C ARG A 78 -3.98 2.25 -14.76
N ASN A 79 -3.98 3.45 -14.18
CA ASN A 79 -4.59 4.63 -14.77
C ASN A 79 -3.93 5.02 -16.10
N LYS A 80 -2.61 4.92 -16.19
CA LYS A 80 -1.87 5.15 -17.44
C LYS A 80 -2.25 4.15 -18.52
N ALA A 81 -2.35 2.85 -18.19
CA ALA A 81 -2.76 1.82 -19.14
C ALA A 81 -4.19 2.04 -19.65
N ILE A 82 -5.14 2.32 -18.75
CA ILE A 82 -6.53 2.63 -19.12
C ILE A 82 -6.59 3.84 -20.06
N ARG A 83 -5.84 4.90 -19.73
CA ARG A 83 -5.76 6.12 -20.56
C ARG A 83 -5.19 5.83 -21.95
N GLN A 84 -4.17 4.99 -22.04
CA GLN A 84 -3.55 4.61 -23.31
C GLN A 84 -4.50 3.79 -24.18
N GLU A 85 -5.18 2.79 -23.62
CA GLU A 85 -6.14 1.96 -24.35
C GLU A 85 -7.33 2.77 -24.86
N ARG A 86 -7.89 3.67 -24.04
CA ARG A 86 -8.97 4.56 -24.50
C ARG A 86 -8.56 5.47 -25.64
N MET A 87 -7.34 6.01 -25.60
CA MET A 87 -6.83 6.85 -26.68
C MET A 87 -6.71 6.04 -27.98
N LYS A 88 -6.25 4.78 -27.91
CA LYS A 88 -6.21 3.90 -29.09
C LYS A 88 -7.60 3.67 -29.68
N GLN A 89 -8.60 3.39 -28.83
CA GLN A 89 -9.99 3.18 -29.26
C GLN A 89 -10.60 4.45 -29.89
N PHE A 90 -10.32 5.62 -29.32
CA PHE A 90 -10.75 6.91 -29.88
C PHE A 90 -10.12 7.18 -31.25
N VAL A 91 -8.81 6.96 -31.41
CA VAL A 91 -8.11 7.13 -32.70
C VAL A 91 -8.64 6.14 -33.75
N LYS A 92 -9.05 4.95 -33.34
CA LYS A 92 -9.67 3.95 -34.22
C LYS A 92 -11.12 4.30 -34.62
N GLY A 93 -11.73 5.29 -33.96
CA GLY A 93 -13.12 5.69 -34.18
C GLY A 93 -14.15 4.79 -33.50
N GLU A 94 -13.74 3.93 -32.55
CA GLU A 94 -14.66 3.06 -31.78
C GLU A 94 -15.34 3.81 -30.62
N LEU A 95 -14.74 4.93 -30.19
CA LEU A 95 -15.28 5.81 -29.16
C LEU A 95 -15.48 7.22 -29.72
N ASP A 96 -16.62 7.84 -29.39
CA ASP A 96 -16.91 9.23 -29.77
C ASP A 96 -16.01 10.24 -29.05
N ARG A 97 -15.50 9.90 -27.86
CA ARG A 97 -14.66 10.76 -27.02
C ARG A 97 -13.57 9.96 -26.32
N PRO A 98 -12.37 10.54 -26.10
CA PRO A 98 -11.26 9.83 -25.46
C PRO A 98 -11.46 9.64 -23.94
N PHE A 99 -12.24 10.50 -23.27
CA PHE A 99 -12.48 10.45 -21.82
C PHE A 99 -13.96 10.64 -21.50
N ILE A 100 -14.46 9.86 -20.55
CA ILE A 100 -15.82 9.99 -20.00
C ILE A 100 -15.76 11.07 -18.91
N ALA A 101 -16.76 11.95 -18.87
CA ALA A 101 -16.84 13.03 -17.88
C ALA A 101 -16.95 12.48 -16.43
N ASP A 102 -17.75 11.42 -16.25
CA ASP A 102 -17.86 10.67 -14.99
C ASP A 102 -16.96 9.42 -15.00
N HIS A 103 -15.64 9.61 -14.98
CA HIS A 103 -14.76 8.51 -14.62
C HIS A 103 -14.78 8.30 -13.09
N PRO A 104 -14.67 7.04 -12.61
CA PRO A 104 -14.35 6.83 -11.20
C PRO A 104 -13.05 7.59 -10.90
N LYS A 105 -13.04 8.36 -9.80
CA LYS A 105 -11.83 9.05 -9.38
C LYS A 105 -10.73 8.00 -9.22
N ALA A 106 -9.52 8.34 -9.69
CA ALA A 106 -8.30 7.62 -9.31
C ALA A 106 -8.35 7.47 -7.80
N ASP A 107 -8.38 6.20 -7.41
CA ASP A 107 -9.01 5.67 -6.21
C ASP A 107 -8.53 6.46 -4.99
N GLY A 108 -9.36 7.37 -4.49
CA GLY A 108 -9.15 7.90 -3.15
C GLY A 108 -9.15 6.70 -2.22
N HIS A 109 -8.20 6.63 -1.30
CA HIS A 109 -8.17 5.60 -0.27
C HIS A 109 -9.46 5.71 0.56
N PHE A 110 -10.53 5.03 0.16
CA PHE A 110 -11.80 5.04 0.86
C PHE A 110 -11.61 4.16 2.11
N PRO A 111 -11.57 4.72 3.33
CA PRO A 111 -11.50 3.91 4.56
C PRO A 111 -12.69 2.94 4.69
N ASP A 112 -13.72 3.17 3.89
CA ASP A 112 -15.01 2.52 3.82
C ASP A 112 -14.90 1.01 3.57
N TYR A 113 -13.90 0.52 2.80
CA TYR A 113 -13.76 -0.90 2.45
C TYR A 113 -13.37 -1.80 3.63
N PHE A 114 -12.81 -1.24 4.71
CA PHE A 114 -12.42 -2.02 5.91
C PHE A 114 -13.26 -1.71 7.15
N SER A 115 -14.24 -0.81 7.05
CA SER A 115 -15.21 -0.56 8.13
C SER A 115 -15.92 -1.83 8.61
N HIS A 116 -16.08 -2.82 7.71
CA HIS A 116 -16.71 -4.10 7.98
C HIS A 116 -15.74 -5.23 8.34
N ASN A 117 -14.42 -5.00 8.27
CA ASN A 117 -13.38 -5.98 8.60
C ASN A 117 -12.78 -5.79 10.00
N TYR A 118 -13.43 -4.99 10.85
CA TYR A 118 -13.05 -4.86 12.25
C TYR A 118 -13.51 -6.12 13.01
N VAL A 119 -12.58 -7.06 13.21
CA VAL A 119 -12.80 -8.14 14.18
C VAL A 119 -12.43 -7.59 15.56
N PRO A 120 -13.37 -7.57 16.52
CA PRO A 120 -13.16 -7.00 17.86
C PRO A 120 -12.05 -7.70 18.65
#